data_AF-A0A969BAH5-F1
#
_entry.id   AF-A0A969BAH5-F1
#
_cell.length_a   1.000
_cell.length_b   1.000
_cell.length_c   1.000
_cell.angle_alpha   90.00
_cell.angle_beta   90.00
_cell.angle_gamma   90.00
#
_symmetry.space_group_name_H-M   'P 1'
#
loop_
_entity.id
_entity.type
_entity.pdbx_description
1 polymer ?
#
loop_
_entity_poly.entity_id
_entity_poly.type
_entity_poly.pdbx_seq_one_letter_code
_entity_poly.pdbx_strand_id
1 'polypeptide(L)'
;MYDYTLQAQTKDLGVFTYALDTLPPDIVPINILSNTNIQGKTEIRFNVTDKLSGVDVYKGYIDGNWALFEYDPKTGSLVHNLNYTRILKNMQHELELLVSDKKGNVSRKTVTFFY
;
A
#
# COMPACT_ATOMS: atom_id res chain seq x y z
N MET A 1 -36.81 1.23 -20.23
CA MET A 1 -36.26 0.05 -19.53
C MET A 1 -34.93 -0.23 -20.22
N TYR A 2 -33.81 0.15 -19.62
CA TYR A 2 -32.48 -0.02 -20.21
C TYR A 2 -31.67 -0.93 -19.27
N ASP A 3 -31.41 -2.15 -19.73
CA ASP A 3 -30.49 -3.08 -19.09
C ASP A 3 -29.05 -2.72 -19.49
N TYR A 4 -28.20 -2.45 -18.50
CA TYR A 4 -26.76 -2.37 -18.69
C TYR A 4 -26.12 -3.63 -18.14
N THR A 5 -25.66 -4.50 -19.03
CA THR A 5 -24.74 -5.59 -18.68
C THR A 5 -23.34 -5.23 -19.16
N LEU A 6 -22.38 -5.17 -18.23
CA LEU A 6 -20.96 -5.03 -18.52
C LEU A 6 -20.26 -6.35 -18.21
N GLN A 7 -19.54 -6.89 -19.20
CA GLN A 7 -18.66 -8.05 -19.04
C GLN A 7 -17.25 -7.66 -19.46
N ALA A 8 -16.25 -8.07 -18.67
CA ALA A 8 -14.84 -7.97 -19.01
C ALA A 8 -14.14 -9.29 -18.63
N GLN A 9 -13.23 -9.76 -19.49
CA GLN A 9 -12.40 -10.93 -19.26
C GLN A 9 -10.93 -10.48 -19.32
N THR A 10 -10.13 -10.78 -18.30
CA THR A 10 -8.70 -10.42 -18.25
C THR A 10 -7.85 -11.69 -18.34
N LYS A 11 -6.74 -11.62 -19.08
CA LYS A 11 -5.76 -12.72 -19.22
C LYS A 11 -4.40 -12.42 -18.56
N ASP A 12 -4.34 -11.33 -17.81
CA ASP A 12 -3.31 -11.00 -16.84
C ASP A 12 -4.02 -10.57 -15.54
N LEU A 13 -3.39 -10.83 -14.39
CA LEU A 13 -3.96 -10.64 -13.05
C LEU A 13 -4.52 -9.20 -12.89
N GLY A 14 -5.84 -9.12 -12.71
CA GLY A 14 -6.67 -7.98 -13.13
C GLY A 14 -6.88 -6.80 -12.16
N VAL A 15 -7.57 -5.81 -12.74
CA VAL A 15 -8.04 -4.47 -12.30
C VAL A 15 -9.25 -4.60 -11.31
N PHE A 16 -9.71 -3.66 -10.45
CA PHE A 16 -10.65 -2.54 -10.67
C PHE A 16 -11.08 -1.88 -9.33
N THR A 17 -11.36 -0.56 -9.27
CA THR A 17 -12.67 0.02 -8.85
C THR A 17 -12.73 1.56 -8.99
N TYR A 18 -13.86 2.06 -9.50
CA TYR A 18 -14.32 3.46 -9.40
C TYR A 18 -15.43 3.48 -8.33
N ALA A 19 -15.29 4.30 -7.28
CA ALA A 19 -16.37 4.61 -6.36
C ALA A 19 -16.46 6.13 -6.20
N LEU A 20 -17.63 6.68 -6.52
CA LEU A 20 -17.95 8.10 -6.42
C LEU A 20 -18.19 8.45 -4.93
N ASP A 21 -17.12 8.59 -4.14
CA ASP A 21 -17.03 9.47 -2.95
C ASP A 21 -15.58 9.94 -2.79
N THR A 22 -15.36 11.22 -2.47
CA THR A 22 -14.47 12.07 -3.31
C THR A 22 -12.97 12.15 -2.98
N LEU A 23 -12.48 11.64 -1.84
CA LEU A 23 -11.07 11.79 -1.45
C LEU A 23 -10.50 10.47 -0.90
N PRO A 24 -9.61 9.79 -1.63
CA PRO A 24 -8.96 8.58 -1.14
C PRO A 24 -7.90 8.91 -0.07
N PRO A 25 -7.52 7.96 0.81
CA PRO A 25 -6.53 8.19 1.85
C PRO A 25 -5.16 8.53 1.26
N ASP A 26 -4.45 9.49 1.83
CA ASP A 26 -3.12 9.88 1.33
C ASP A 26 -2.02 9.02 1.98
N ILE A 27 -1.12 8.47 1.16
CA ILE A 27 -0.03 7.57 1.61
C ILE A 27 1.31 8.26 1.40
N VAL A 28 1.96 8.65 2.50
CA VAL A 28 3.24 9.36 2.51
C VAL A 28 4.36 8.46 3.04
N PRO A 29 5.39 8.14 2.25
CA PRO A 29 6.57 7.46 2.77
C PRO A 29 7.37 8.37 3.72
N ILE A 30 7.81 7.84 4.85
CA ILE A 30 8.56 8.60 5.86
C ILE A 30 10.06 8.33 5.79
N ASN A 31 10.46 7.07 5.65
CA ASN A 31 11.87 6.67 5.66
C ASN A 31 12.29 5.83 4.45
N ILE A 32 11.42 5.74 3.43
CA ILE A 32 11.65 4.99 2.20
C ILE A 32 11.25 5.84 0.99
N LEU A 33 12.21 6.53 0.39
CA LEU A 33 11.95 7.24 -0.87
C LEU A 33 12.27 6.31 -2.04
N SER A 34 11.60 6.48 -3.17
CA SER A 34 11.86 5.66 -4.36
C SER A 34 13.33 5.75 -4.76
N ASN A 35 13.91 4.59 -5.08
CA ASN A 35 15.33 4.41 -5.42
C ASN A 35 16.32 4.77 -4.29
N THR A 36 15.91 4.68 -3.02
CA THR A 36 16.84 4.83 -1.90
C THR A 36 17.42 3.51 -1.43
N ASN A 37 18.68 3.57 -0.97
CA ASN A 37 19.31 2.49 -0.25
C ASN A 37 18.91 2.57 1.23
N ILE A 38 18.22 1.53 1.71
CA ILE A 38 17.77 1.39 3.08
C ILE A 38 18.53 0.31 3.84
N GLN A 39 19.72 -0.06 3.37
CA GLN A 39 20.63 -0.94 4.08
C GLN A 39 20.87 -0.46 5.51
N GLY A 40 20.76 -1.38 6.46
CA GLY A 40 20.90 -1.07 7.89
C GLY A 40 19.67 -0.45 8.53
N LYS A 41 18.59 -0.15 7.80
CA LYS A 41 17.29 0.17 8.39
C LYS A 41 16.62 -1.09 8.92
N THR A 42 15.95 -0.96 10.06
CA THR A 42 15.20 -2.05 10.71
C THR A 42 13.70 -2.00 10.40
N GLU A 43 13.21 -0.89 9.86
CA GLU A 43 11.79 -0.68 9.61
C GLU A 43 11.54 0.19 8.38
N ILE A 44 10.39 -0.02 7.76
CA ILE A 44 9.80 0.84 6.75
C ILE A 44 8.58 1.52 7.35
N ARG A 45 8.45 2.84 7.17
CA ARG A 45 7.37 3.65 7.74
C ARG A 45 6.66 4.46 6.66
N PHE A 46 5.34 4.40 6.71
CA PHE A 46 4.43 5.26 5.99
C PHE A 46 3.56 6.02 6.98
N ASN A 47 3.09 7.19 6.56
CA ASN A 47 2.01 7.90 7.20
C ASN A 47 0.79 7.85 6.28
N VAL A 48 -0.35 7.48 6.85
CA VAL A 48 -1.63 7.44 6.15
C VAL A 48 -2.53 8.51 6.74
N THR A 49 -2.85 9.50 5.91
CA THR A 49 -3.76 10.58 6.29
C THR A 49 -5.12 10.32 5.67
N ASP A 50 -6.11 10.05 6.51
CA ASP A 50 -7.51 10.01 6.09
C ASP A 50 -8.25 11.25 6.61
N LYS A 51 -9.07 11.86 5.75
CA LYS A 51 -9.75 13.13 6.06
C LYS A 51 -11.16 12.96 6.62
N LEU A 52 -11.78 11.77 6.55
CA LEU A 52 -13.24 11.65 6.70
C LEU A 52 -13.74 10.40 7.45
N SER A 53 -13.08 9.25 7.36
CA SER A 53 -13.66 7.95 7.77
C SER A 53 -12.67 7.00 8.48
N GLY A 54 -11.39 7.33 8.50
CA GLY A 54 -10.31 6.49 9.01
C GLY A 54 -9.94 5.35 8.06
N VAL A 55 -8.82 4.69 8.35
CA VAL A 55 -8.36 3.51 7.62
C VAL A 55 -9.16 2.27 8.05
N ASP A 56 -9.63 1.50 7.08
CA ASP A 56 -10.37 0.25 7.30
C ASP A 56 -9.49 -0.97 7.03
N VAL A 57 -8.89 -1.04 5.84
CA VAL A 57 -8.02 -2.15 5.42
C VAL A 57 -6.69 -1.59 4.92
N TYR A 58 -5.60 -2.29 5.23
CA TYR A 58 -4.30 -2.03 4.64
C TYR A 58 -3.61 -3.36 4.31
N LYS A 59 -2.89 -3.39 3.19
CA LYS A 59 -2.14 -4.55 2.71
C LYS A 59 -0.80 -4.08 2.16
N GLY A 60 0.27 -4.73 2.61
CA GLY A 60 1.62 -4.50 2.11
C GLY A 60 2.15 -5.72 1.40
N TYR A 61 2.92 -5.50 0.35
CA TYR A 61 3.61 -6.53 -0.41
C TYR A 61 5.04 -6.09 -0.70
N ILE A 62 6.00 -6.99 -0.57
CA ILE A 62 7.37 -6.81 -1.04
C ILE A 62 7.66 -7.90 -2.07
N ASP A 63 8.00 -7.49 -3.29
CA ASP A 63 8.16 -8.37 -4.46
C ASP A 63 6.96 -9.31 -4.67
N GLY A 64 5.74 -8.78 -4.45
CA GLY A 64 4.49 -9.52 -4.54
C GLY A 64 4.20 -10.46 -3.36
N ASN A 65 5.12 -10.61 -2.41
CA ASN A 65 4.90 -11.41 -1.19
C ASN A 65 4.29 -10.55 -0.10
N TRP A 66 3.30 -11.08 0.62
CA TRP A 66 2.65 -10.33 1.69
C TRP A 66 3.65 -9.94 2.79
N ALA A 67 3.63 -8.67 3.16
CA ALA A 67 4.42 -8.07 4.22
C ALA A 67 3.48 -7.53 5.30
N LEU A 68 3.67 -7.99 6.54
CA LEU A 68 2.86 -7.54 7.68
C LEU A 68 3.21 -6.09 8.04
N PHE A 69 2.22 -5.22 8.01
CA PHE A 69 2.32 -3.86 8.55
C PHE A 69 1.53 -3.77 9.85
N GLU A 70 1.97 -2.88 10.73
CA GLU A 70 1.28 -2.49 11.96
C GLU A 70 0.77 -1.06 11.79
N TYR A 71 -0.51 -0.83 12.09
CA TYR A 71 -1.15 0.49 12.00
C TYR A 71 -1.40 1.09 13.38
N ASP A 72 -0.92 2.32 13.58
CA ASP A 72 -1.29 3.16 14.72
C ASP A 72 -2.29 4.25 14.28
N PRO A 73 -3.58 4.12 14.63
CA PRO A 73 -4.61 5.09 14.24
C PRO A 73 -4.47 6.45 14.93
N LYS A 74 -3.73 6.56 16.05
CA LYS A 74 -3.53 7.85 16.73
C LYS A 74 -2.57 8.75 15.96
N THR A 75 -1.54 8.15 15.36
CA THR A 75 -0.50 8.86 14.62
C THR A 75 -0.70 8.77 13.10
N GLY A 76 -1.52 7.83 12.62
CA GLY A 76 -1.63 7.50 11.21
C GLY A 76 -0.44 6.69 10.69
N SER A 77 0.42 6.18 11.57
CA SER A 77 1.65 5.50 11.15
C SER A 77 1.39 4.04 10.77
N LEU A 78 1.83 3.64 9.57
CA LEU A 78 2.00 2.24 9.16
C LEU A 78 3.47 1.87 9.22
N VAL A 79 3.80 0.82 9.96
CA VAL A 79 5.19 0.37 10.16
C VAL A 79 5.34 -1.09 9.75
N HIS A 80 6.38 -1.39 8.99
CA HIS A 80 6.79 -2.75 8.68
C HIS A 80 8.20 -2.99 9.21
N ASN A 81 8.38 -4.06 9.98
CA ASN A 81 9.68 -4.42 10.55
C ASN A 81 10.46 -5.33 9.59
N LEU A 82 11.61 -4.86 9.11
CA LEU A 82 12.47 -5.56 8.16
C LEU A 82 13.23 -6.74 8.77
N ASN A 83 13.41 -6.77 10.10
CA ASN A 83 14.18 -7.85 10.75
C ASN A 83 13.48 -9.22 10.63
N TYR A 84 12.16 -9.23 10.49
CA TYR A 84 11.37 -10.46 10.35
C TYR A 84 11.05 -10.80 8.90
N THR A 85 11.52 -9.97 7.96
CA THR A 85 11.20 -10.08 6.53
C THR A 85 12.29 -10.87 5.81
N ARG A 86 11.87 -11.87 5.05
CA ARG A 86 12.78 -12.71 4.24
C ARG A 86 12.95 -12.12 2.85
N ILE A 87 13.64 -10.98 2.75
CA ILE A 87 14.04 -10.36 1.48
C ILE A 87 15.55 -10.49 1.27
N LEU A 88 15.97 -10.52 0.01
CA LEU A 88 17.38 -10.63 -0.35
C LEU A 88 18.14 -9.35 0.03
N LYS A 89 19.42 -9.46 0.32
CA LYS A 89 20.30 -8.31 0.58
C LYS A 89 21.11 -7.99 -0.67
N ASN A 90 21.53 -6.73 -0.79
CA ASN A 90 22.18 -6.16 -1.96
C ASN A 90 21.36 -6.31 -3.25
N MET A 91 20.03 -6.19 -3.15
CA MET A 91 19.12 -6.29 -4.29
C MET A 91 18.08 -5.17 -4.26
N GLN A 92 17.56 -4.84 -5.45
CA GLN A 92 16.43 -3.93 -5.58
C GLN A 92 15.13 -4.70 -5.34
N HIS A 93 14.26 -4.10 -4.54
CA HIS A 93 12.95 -4.62 -4.17
C HIS A 93 11.87 -3.61 -4.51
N GLU A 94 10.65 -4.11 -4.72
CA GLU A 94 9.46 -3.28 -4.90
C GLU A 94 8.49 -3.50 -3.73
N LEU A 95 8.10 -2.41 -3.08
CA LEU A 95 7.04 -2.39 -2.08
C LEU A 95 5.75 -1.85 -2.68
N GLU A 96 4.66 -2.59 -2.56
CA GLU A 96 3.31 -2.11 -2.84
C GLU A 96 2.51 -2.02 -1.54
N LEU A 97 1.92 -0.84 -1.29
CA LEU A 97 1.01 -0.60 -0.18
C LEU A 97 -0.37 -0.22 -0.71
N LEU A 98 -1.39 -0.94 -0.26
CA LEU A 98 -2.79 -0.68 -0.55
C LEU A 98 -3.48 -0.31 0.74
N VAL A 99 -4.25 0.77 0.73
CA VAL A 99 -5.01 1.25 1.89
C VAL A 99 -6.43 1.57 1.44
N SER A 100 -7.44 1.12 2.16
CA SER A 100 -8.84 1.50 1.95
C SER A 100 -9.45 2.17 3.16
N ASP A 101 -10.37 3.11 2.92
CA ASP A 101 -11.25 3.66 3.95
C ASP A 101 -12.52 2.82 4.14
N LYS A 102 -13.33 3.17 5.13
CA LYS A 102 -14.60 2.47 5.44
C LYS A 102 -15.68 2.65 4.40
N LYS A 103 -15.51 3.58 3.46
CA LYS A 103 -16.45 3.85 2.36
C LYS A 103 -16.04 3.14 1.08
N GLY A 104 -14.93 2.41 1.09
CA GLY A 104 -14.42 1.66 -0.05
C GLY A 104 -13.50 2.44 -0.98
N ASN A 105 -13.06 3.65 -0.60
CA ASN A 105 -12.03 4.37 -1.37
C ASN A 105 -10.68 3.71 -1.13
N VAL A 106 -9.95 3.43 -2.21
CA VAL A 106 -8.66 2.72 -2.15
C VAL A 106 -7.54 3.60 -2.70
N SER A 107 -6.43 3.66 -1.96
CA SER A 107 -5.17 4.23 -2.41
C SER A 107 -4.12 3.15 -2.56
N ARG A 108 -3.27 3.30 -3.58
CA ARG A 108 -2.11 2.45 -3.84
C ARG A 108 -0.86 3.31 -3.88
N LYS A 109 0.21 2.82 -3.24
CA LYS A 109 1.55 3.41 -3.32
C LYS A 109 2.57 2.33 -3.62
N THR A 110 3.38 2.56 -4.63
CA THR A 110 4.51 1.69 -4.99
C THR A 110 5.81 2.44 -4.77
N VAL A 111 6.78 1.79 -4.12
CA VAL A 111 8.10 2.34 -3.83
C VAL A 111 9.17 1.28 -4.13
N THR A 112 10.17 1.65 -4.92
CA THR A 112 11.37 0.83 -5.15
C THR A 112 12.46 1.19 -4.14
N PHE A 113 13.17 0.21 -3.63
CA PHE A 113 14.26 0.43 -2.68
C PHE A 113 15.36 -0.61 -2.84
N PHE A 114 16.59 -0.27 -2.40
CA PHE A 114 17.70 -1.21 -2.33
C PHE A 114 17.92 -1.62 -0.88
N TYR A 115 17.98 -2.92 -0.62
CA TYR A 115 18.23 -3.52 0.71
C TYR A 115 19.35 -4.53 0.60
#